data_AF-A0A956QLH6-F1
#
_entry.id   AF-A0A956QLH6-F1
#
_cell.length_a   1.000
_cell.length_b   1.000
_cell.length_c   1.000
_cell.angle_alpha   90.00
_cell.angle_beta   90.00
_cell.angle_gamma   90.00
#
_symmetry.space_group_name_H-M   'P 1'
#
loop_
_entity.id
_entity.type
_entity.pdbx_description
1 polymer ?
#
loop_
_entity_poly.entity_id
_entity_poly.type
_entity_poly.pdbx_seq_one_letter_code
_entity_poly.pdbx_strand_id
1 'polypeptide(L)'
;EVEPFRLESHYDYVQPASQGLLFLVKRLLDPLLGRLMRQGLGVEVLHLEFYLEDAPPQHSRLKLAYPTLERRRILELVRLRLDNLELASGVVGLALEVEPTALEREQLSLFELESRRCRADAERALARLRAEFGEQAVVRVRLQEGYLPAAAFLFEPWQKSSRKVSPQPYQPVRIRRFHRQPEALKKRPALAEGLPIRLSGGWWRNEYERDYHYGKLAGAVLWLYREKGEWFVQGSVQ
;
A
#
# COMPACT_ATOMS: atom_id res chain seq x y z
N GLU A 1 -3.48 -16.40 -23.73
CA GLU A 1 -3.19 -16.31 -22.29
C GLU A 1 -2.05 -17.28 -22.00
N VAL A 2 -1.02 -16.85 -21.28
CA VAL A 2 0.09 -17.74 -20.91
C VAL A 2 -0.28 -18.36 -19.56
N GLU A 3 -0.31 -19.69 -19.48
CA GLU A 3 -0.64 -20.39 -18.23
C GLU A 3 0.34 -20.04 -17.10
N PRO A 4 -0.11 -19.92 -15.85
CA PRO A 4 0.76 -19.66 -14.72
C PRO A 4 1.75 -20.81 -14.51
N PHE A 5 2.98 -20.47 -14.11
CA PHE A 5 4.00 -21.48 -13.82
C PHE A 5 4.07 -21.72 -12.32
N ARG A 6 3.68 -22.93 -11.90
CA ARG A 6 3.71 -23.37 -10.50
C ARG A 6 4.77 -24.44 -10.27
N LEU A 7 5.53 -24.31 -9.18
CA LEU A 7 6.40 -25.36 -8.63
C LEU A 7 6.17 -25.45 -7.13
N GLU A 8 6.12 -26.66 -6.60
CA GLU A 8 5.92 -26.92 -5.18
C GLU A 8 6.93 -27.92 -4.62
N SER A 9 7.15 -27.83 -3.31
CA SER A 9 8.02 -28.72 -2.56
C SER A 9 7.44 -28.93 -1.17
N HIS A 10 7.31 -30.18 -0.77
CA HIS A 10 7.00 -30.58 0.61
C HIS A 10 8.29 -30.97 1.34
N TYR A 11 8.28 -30.87 2.66
CA TYR A 11 9.42 -31.12 3.53
C TYR A 11 9.05 -32.12 4.61
N ASP A 12 9.97 -33.02 4.91
CA ASP A 12 9.80 -34.04 5.95
C ASP A 12 9.92 -33.49 7.38
N TYR A 13 10.26 -32.20 7.52
CA TYR A 13 10.45 -31.51 8.79
C TYR A 13 9.97 -30.07 8.72
N VAL A 14 9.50 -29.59 9.87
CA VAL A 14 8.97 -28.23 10.06
C VAL A 14 10.09 -27.20 9.92
N GLN A 15 9.87 -26.17 9.12
CA GLN A 15 10.79 -25.05 8.95
C GLN A 15 10.41 -23.87 9.86
N PRO A 16 11.25 -23.49 10.85
CA PRO A 16 10.87 -22.49 11.84
C PRO A 16 11.33 -21.06 11.55
N ALA A 17 12.13 -20.79 10.50
CA ALA A 17 12.78 -19.48 10.32
C ALA A 17 12.62 -18.87 8.91
N SER A 18 12.48 -17.54 8.84
CA SER A 18 12.42 -16.75 7.61
C SER A 18 13.63 -16.97 6.69
N GLN A 19 14.82 -17.17 7.26
CA GLN A 19 16.05 -17.47 6.49
C GLN A 19 16.00 -18.83 5.79
N GLY A 20 15.43 -19.85 6.45
CA GLY A 20 15.22 -21.19 5.86
C GLY A 20 14.22 -21.13 4.72
N LEU A 21 13.10 -20.43 4.91
CA LEU A 21 12.10 -20.21 3.89
C LEU A 21 12.67 -19.46 2.67
N LEU A 22 13.51 -18.44 2.88
CA LEU A 22 14.14 -17.71 1.77
C LEU A 22 15.05 -18.62 0.92
N PHE A 23 15.76 -19.55 1.54
CA PHE A 23 16.57 -20.54 0.81
C PHE A 23 15.70 -21.46 -0.05
N LEU A 24 14.56 -21.91 0.49
CA LEU A 24 13.60 -22.75 -0.22
C LEU A 24 12.96 -22.01 -1.39
N VAL A 25 12.55 -20.76 -1.18
CA VAL A 25 12.05 -19.89 -2.25
C VAL A 25 13.10 -19.75 -3.34
N LYS A 26 14.37 -19.48 -2.99
CA LYS A 26 15.47 -19.40 -3.96
C LYS A 26 15.61 -20.67 -4.80
N ARG A 27 15.53 -21.84 -4.16
CA ARG A 27 15.61 -23.15 -4.84
C ARG A 27 14.50 -23.35 -5.86
N LEU A 28 13.27 -22.94 -5.54
CA LEU A 28 12.11 -23.04 -6.44
C LEU A 28 12.11 -21.95 -7.52
N LEU A 29 12.67 -20.78 -7.23
CA LEU A 29 12.71 -19.64 -8.13
C LEU A 29 13.70 -19.85 -9.30
N ASP A 30 14.89 -20.39 -9.05
CA ASP A 30 15.92 -20.59 -10.10
C ASP A 30 15.41 -21.37 -11.34
N PRO A 31 14.74 -22.54 -11.21
CA PRO A 31 14.18 -23.26 -12.37
C PRO A 31 13.03 -22.51 -13.05
N LEU A 32 12.18 -21.79 -12.31
CA LEU A 32 11.11 -20.95 -12.87
C LEU A 32 11.69 -19.84 -13.75
N LEU A 33 12.69 -19.12 -13.25
CA LEU A 33 13.35 -18.06 -14.01
C LEU A 33 14.04 -18.60 -15.26
N GLY A 34 14.67 -19.78 -15.18
CA GLY A 34 15.27 -20.43 -16.34
C GLY A 34 14.25 -20.77 -17.44
N ARG A 35 13.04 -21.19 -17.06
CA ARG A 35 11.95 -21.47 -18.02
C ARG A 35 11.40 -20.18 -18.65
N LEU A 36 11.15 -19.16 -17.85
CA LEU A 36 10.65 -17.86 -18.31
C LEU A 36 11.64 -17.17 -19.27
N MET A 37 12.93 -17.25 -18.96
CA MET A 37 14.00 -16.70 -19.80
C MET A 37 14.00 -17.29 -21.22
N ARG A 38 13.79 -18.61 -21.35
CA ARG A 38 13.71 -19.28 -22.66
C ARG A 38 12.51 -18.83 -23.50
N GLN A 39 11.47 -18.30 -22.87
CA GLN A 39 10.25 -17.84 -23.53
C GLN A 39 10.21 -16.31 -23.71
N GLY A 40 11.24 -15.58 -23.26
CA GLY A 40 11.26 -14.12 -23.31
C GLY A 40 10.25 -13.45 -22.36
N LEU A 41 9.81 -14.18 -21.33
CA LEU A 41 8.84 -13.73 -20.33
C LEU A 41 9.56 -13.34 -19.04
N GLY A 42 8.90 -12.56 -18.19
CA GLY A 42 9.35 -12.12 -16.88
C GLY A 42 8.30 -12.34 -15.81
N VAL A 43 8.70 -12.13 -14.55
CA VAL A 43 7.82 -12.19 -13.39
C VAL A 43 7.29 -10.79 -13.11
N GLU A 44 5.98 -10.59 -13.17
CA GLU A 44 5.33 -9.38 -12.64
C GLU A 44 4.63 -9.66 -11.31
N VAL A 45 4.00 -10.82 -11.17
CA VAL A 45 3.34 -11.26 -9.94
C VAL A 45 3.91 -12.61 -9.53
N LEU A 46 4.30 -12.70 -8.26
CA LEU A 46 4.76 -13.90 -7.60
C LEU A 46 3.79 -14.25 -6.47
N HIS A 47 3.25 -15.45 -6.49
CA HIS A 47 2.44 -16.02 -5.43
C HIS A 47 3.26 -17.02 -4.64
N LEU A 48 3.18 -16.91 -3.33
CA LEU A 48 3.79 -17.80 -2.35
C LEU A 48 2.65 -18.48 -1.59
N GLU A 49 2.64 -19.80 -1.59
CA GLU A 49 1.70 -20.60 -0.82
C GLU A 49 2.48 -21.44 0.20
N PHE A 50 2.17 -21.24 1.47
CA PHE A 50 2.80 -21.93 2.58
C PHE A 50 1.85 -23.00 3.09
N TYR A 51 2.25 -24.27 2.99
CA TYR A 51 1.53 -25.37 3.60
C TYR A 51 1.98 -25.49 5.06
N LEU A 52 1.02 -25.40 5.97
CA LEU A 52 1.24 -25.36 7.41
C LEU A 52 0.89 -26.72 8.04
N GLU A 53 1.52 -27.05 9.16
CA GLU A 53 1.31 -28.35 9.84
C GLU A 53 -0.11 -28.44 10.43
N ASP A 54 -0.49 -27.47 11.26
CA ASP A 54 -1.76 -27.45 12.00
C ASP A 54 -2.73 -26.35 11.54
N ALA A 55 -2.59 -25.86 10.31
CA ALA A 55 -3.39 -24.76 9.80
C ALA A 55 -3.65 -24.87 8.28
N PRO A 56 -4.71 -24.24 7.76
CA PRO A 56 -4.93 -24.16 6.32
C PRO A 56 -3.76 -23.43 5.62
N PRO A 57 -3.50 -23.71 4.33
CA PRO A 57 -2.44 -23.04 3.60
C PRO A 57 -2.60 -21.52 3.61
N GLN A 58 -1.49 -20.81 3.81
CA GLN A 58 -1.46 -19.35 3.83
C GLN A 58 -0.90 -18.83 2.51
N HIS A 59 -1.63 -17.93 1.84
CA HIS A 59 -1.22 -17.32 0.58
C HIS A 59 -0.64 -15.93 0.78
N SER A 60 0.44 -15.63 0.06
CA SER A 60 1.02 -14.30 -0.01
C SER A 60 1.31 -13.93 -1.46
N ARG A 61 0.76 -12.82 -1.91
CA ARG A 61 0.97 -12.27 -3.24
C ARG A 61 1.98 -11.12 -3.20
N LEU A 62 2.91 -11.13 -4.15
CA LEU A 62 3.91 -10.09 -4.35
C LEU A 62 3.85 -9.57 -5.78
N LYS A 63 3.51 -8.29 -5.92
CA LYS A 63 3.57 -7.59 -7.20
C LYS A 63 4.89 -6.82 -7.34
N LEU A 64 5.64 -7.12 -8.40
CA LEU A 64 6.86 -6.41 -8.77
C LEU A 64 6.54 -5.07 -9.45
N ALA A 65 7.53 -4.19 -9.48
CA ALA A 65 7.42 -2.88 -10.13
C ALA A 65 7.17 -3.00 -11.64
N TYR A 66 7.82 -3.97 -12.28
CA TYR A 66 7.74 -4.29 -13.70
C TYR A 66 8.15 -5.75 -13.93
N PRO A 67 7.75 -6.36 -15.05
CA PRO A 67 8.17 -7.71 -15.42
C PRO A 67 9.70 -7.83 -15.38
N THR A 68 10.22 -8.76 -14.59
CA THR A 68 11.68 -8.92 -14.44
C THR A 68 12.08 -10.38 -14.25
N LEU A 69 13.29 -10.69 -14.69
CA LEU A 69 13.99 -11.96 -14.41
C LEU A 69 15.14 -11.76 -13.41
N GLU A 70 15.30 -10.56 -12.86
CA GLU A 70 16.40 -10.24 -11.95
C GLU A 70 16.19 -10.91 -10.58
N ARG A 71 16.76 -12.11 -10.43
CA ARG A 71 16.70 -12.91 -9.21
C ARG A 71 16.94 -12.11 -7.93
N ARG A 72 17.96 -11.24 -7.91
CA ARG A 72 18.30 -10.45 -6.73
C ARG A 72 17.15 -9.55 -6.28
N ARG A 73 16.42 -8.95 -7.22
CA ARG A 73 15.28 -8.06 -6.92
C ARG A 73 14.08 -8.84 -6.41
N ILE A 74 13.80 -10.00 -7.01
CA ILE A 74 12.71 -10.87 -6.59
C ILE A 74 12.97 -11.35 -5.15
N LEU A 75 14.17 -11.85 -4.87
CA LEU A 75 14.56 -12.33 -3.53
C LEU A 75 14.56 -11.20 -2.48
N GLU A 76 14.90 -9.97 -2.86
CA GLU A 76 14.79 -8.82 -1.96
C GLU A 76 13.34 -8.59 -1.51
N LEU A 77 12.38 -8.59 -2.45
CA LEU A 77 10.96 -8.42 -2.12
C LEU A 77 10.40 -9.59 -1.32
N VAL A 78 10.79 -10.82 -1.67
CA VAL A 78 10.42 -12.02 -0.90
C VAL A 78 10.92 -11.90 0.53
N ARG A 79 12.18 -11.49 0.74
CA ARG A 79 12.74 -11.31 2.08
C ARG A 79 11.95 -10.29 2.89
N LEU A 80 11.69 -9.10 2.33
CA LEU A 80 10.89 -8.06 3.00
C LEU A 80 9.51 -8.57 3.43
N ARG A 81 8.91 -9.44 2.60
CA ARG A 81 7.64 -10.07 2.91
C ARG A 81 7.75 -11.11 4.01
N LEU A 82 8.72 -12.03 3.92
CA LEU A 82 8.94 -13.07 4.93
C LEU A 82 9.29 -12.49 6.30
N ASP A 83 10.01 -11.36 6.34
CA ASP A 83 10.39 -10.69 7.60
C ASP A 83 9.18 -10.09 8.34
N ASN A 84 8.07 -9.81 7.65
CA ASN A 84 6.81 -9.28 8.23
C ASN A 84 5.63 -10.27 8.15
N LEU A 85 5.88 -11.51 7.74
CA LEU A 85 4.83 -12.51 7.60
C LEU A 85 4.65 -13.26 8.92
N GLU A 86 3.48 -13.10 9.54
CA GLU A 86 3.07 -13.93 10.66
C GLU A 86 2.50 -15.24 10.13
N LEU A 87 3.16 -16.35 10.45
CA LEU A 87 2.73 -17.71 10.10
C LEU A 87 2.11 -18.35 11.34
N ALA A 88 0.93 -18.95 11.17
CA ALA A 88 0.17 -19.52 12.28
C ALA A 88 0.84 -20.74 12.94
N SER A 89 1.62 -21.48 12.16
CA SER A 89 2.37 -22.65 12.61
C SER A 89 3.57 -22.86 11.68
N GLY A 90 4.33 -23.93 11.94
CA GLY A 90 5.49 -24.26 11.15
C GLY A 90 5.15 -24.69 9.71
N VAL A 91 6.07 -24.42 8.80
CA VAL A 91 5.88 -24.68 7.36
C VAL A 91 6.37 -26.09 7.01
N VAL A 92 5.48 -26.91 6.43
CA VAL A 92 5.75 -28.27 5.95
C VAL A 92 5.83 -28.35 4.41
N GLY A 93 5.51 -27.26 3.73
CA GLY A 93 5.65 -27.18 2.28
C GLY A 93 5.57 -25.74 1.77
N LEU A 94 6.11 -25.52 0.57
CA LEU A 94 6.11 -24.23 -0.10
C LEU A 94 5.81 -24.44 -1.59
N ALA A 95 4.86 -23.68 -2.11
CA ALA A 95 4.65 -23.53 -3.55
C ALA A 95 4.93 -22.09 -4.00
N LEU A 96 5.56 -21.98 -5.16
CA LEU A 96 5.74 -20.74 -5.90
C LEU A 96 4.92 -20.82 -7.18
N GLU A 97 4.13 -19.80 -7.43
CA GLU A 97 3.43 -19.62 -8.69
C GLU A 97 3.73 -18.24 -9.27
N VAL A 98 4.01 -18.18 -10.56
CA VAL A 98 4.30 -16.94 -11.28
C VAL A 98 3.23 -16.71 -12.34
N GLU A 99 2.72 -15.48 -12.41
CA GLU A 99 2.00 -14.99 -13.58
C GLU A 99 3.02 -14.46 -14.60
N PRO A 100 3.23 -15.16 -15.74
CA PRO A 100 4.23 -14.77 -16.72
C PRO A 100 3.76 -13.57 -17.56
N THR A 101 4.60 -12.55 -17.63
CA THR A 101 4.33 -11.33 -18.40
C THR A 101 5.45 -11.08 -19.41
N ALA A 102 5.12 -10.60 -20.61
CA ALA A 102 6.13 -10.26 -21.61
C ALA A 102 7.12 -9.20 -21.10
N LEU A 103 8.41 -9.41 -21.35
CA LEU A 103 9.42 -8.40 -21.08
C LEU A 103 9.30 -7.28 -22.14
N GLU A 104 8.96 -6.06 -21.72
CA GLU A 104 8.95 -4.90 -22.61
C GLU A 104 10.38 -4.65 -23.14
N ARG A 105 10.61 -4.93 -24.42
CA ARG A 105 11.81 -4.51 -25.16
C ARG A 105 11.48 -3.27 -25.97
N GLU A 106 11.55 -2.11 -25.36
CA GLU A 106 11.38 -0.85 -26.09
C GLU A 106 12.74 -0.26 -26.48
N GLN A 107 12.85 0.14 -27.76
CA GLN A 107 13.99 0.90 -28.28
C GLN A 107 13.84 2.35 -27.81
N LEU A 108 14.80 2.83 -27.01
CA LEU A 108 14.70 4.12 -26.33
C LEU A 108 15.37 5.25 -27.13
N SER A 109 14.72 6.42 -27.12
CA SER A 109 15.37 7.70 -27.41
C SER A 109 16.18 8.19 -26.21
N LEU A 110 17.34 8.80 -26.46
CA LEU A 110 18.29 9.30 -25.43
C LEU A 110 17.63 10.23 -24.39
N PHE A 111 16.60 10.99 -24.77
CA PHE A 111 15.92 11.96 -23.90
C PHE A 111 14.83 11.35 -22.99
N GLU A 112 14.38 10.13 -23.28
CA GLU A 112 13.35 9.45 -22.48
C GLU A 112 13.95 8.61 -21.35
N LEU A 113 15.27 8.40 -21.38
CA LEU A 113 16.01 7.58 -20.40
C LEU A 113 15.94 8.14 -18.97
N GLU A 114 16.11 9.46 -18.78
CA GLU A 114 16.14 10.06 -17.44
C GLU A 114 14.74 10.03 -16.78
N SER A 115 13.71 10.41 -17.53
CA SER A 115 12.32 10.36 -17.07
C SER A 115 11.87 8.93 -16.72
N ARG A 116 12.30 7.93 -17.51
CA ARG A 116 12.05 6.51 -17.20
C ARG A 116 12.80 6.03 -15.96
N ARG A 117 14.06 6.42 -15.75
CA ARG A 117 14.80 6.04 -14.54
C ARG A 117 14.07 6.50 -13.28
N CYS A 118 13.67 7.77 -13.22
CA CYS A 118 12.89 8.30 -12.10
C CYS A 118 11.57 7.55 -11.88
N ARG A 119 10.85 7.20 -12.96
CA ARG A 119 9.60 6.43 -12.87
C ARG A 119 9.83 5.00 -12.38
N ALA A 120 10.83 4.31 -12.91
CA ALA A 120 11.17 2.95 -12.51
C ALA A 120 11.61 2.90 -11.04
N ASP A 121 12.34 3.91 -10.58
CA ASP A 121 12.77 4.03 -9.18
C ASP A 121 11.58 4.23 -8.25
N ALA A 122 10.63 5.09 -8.63
CA ALA A 122 9.39 5.27 -7.90
C ALA A 122 8.56 3.97 -7.85
N GLU A 123 8.38 3.28 -8.98
CA GLU A 123 7.64 2.01 -9.04
C GLU A 123 8.32 0.93 -8.18
N ARG A 124 9.66 0.90 -8.14
CA ARG A 124 10.43 0.02 -7.24
C ARG A 124 10.22 0.34 -5.76
N ALA A 125 10.24 1.62 -5.40
CA ALA A 125 9.99 2.04 -4.02
C ALA A 125 8.58 1.62 -3.55
N LEU A 126 7.56 1.80 -4.40
CA LEU A 126 6.20 1.36 -4.11
C LEU A 126 6.09 -0.17 -3.96
N ALA A 127 6.78 -0.94 -4.80
CA ALA A 127 6.80 -2.40 -4.69
C ALA A 127 7.43 -2.87 -3.37
N ARG A 128 8.47 -2.20 -2.87
CA ARG A 128 9.07 -2.49 -1.55
C ARG A 128 8.08 -2.22 -0.42
N LEU A 129 7.41 -1.06 -0.44
CA LEU A 129 6.38 -0.73 0.55
C LEU A 129 5.26 -1.77 0.58
N ARG A 130 4.81 -2.26 -0.58
CA ARG A 130 3.82 -3.34 -0.65
C ARG A 130 4.36 -4.66 -0.12
N ALA A 131 5.60 -5.01 -0.45
CA ALA A 131 6.22 -6.23 0.04
C ALA A 131 6.33 -6.22 1.57
N GLU A 132 6.67 -5.08 2.17
CA GLU A 132 6.87 -4.92 3.61
C GLU A 132 5.55 -4.77 4.40
N PHE A 133 4.66 -3.88 3.97
CA PHE A 133 3.46 -3.51 4.73
C PHE A 133 2.15 -4.13 4.20
N GLY A 134 2.23 -4.97 3.19
CA GLY A 134 1.08 -5.58 2.54
C GLY A 134 0.59 -4.83 1.29
N GLU A 135 -0.18 -5.53 0.46
CA GLU A 135 -0.60 -5.01 -0.86
C GLU A 135 -1.47 -3.75 -0.75
N GLN A 136 -2.21 -3.61 0.35
CA GLN A 136 -3.11 -2.48 0.62
C GLN A 136 -2.42 -1.26 1.24
N ALA A 137 -1.11 -1.32 1.50
CA ALA A 137 -0.38 -0.23 2.15
C ALA A 137 -0.20 0.99 1.25
N VAL A 138 -0.09 0.78 -0.07
CA VAL A 138 0.09 1.86 -1.05
C VAL A 138 -1.27 2.22 -1.65
N VAL A 139 -1.80 3.35 -1.22
CA VAL A 139 -3.10 3.87 -1.62
C VAL A 139 -2.99 5.25 -2.25
N ARG A 140 -4.01 5.62 -3.02
CA ARG A 140 -4.25 7.00 -3.44
C ARG A 140 -5.53 7.53 -2.83
N VAL A 141 -5.58 8.85 -2.66
CA VAL A 141 -6.79 9.54 -2.26
C VAL A 141 -7.65 9.79 -3.49
N ARG A 142 -8.90 9.36 -3.44
CA ARG A 142 -9.93 9.70 -4.42
C ARG A 142 -10.98 10.56 -3.74
N LEU A 143 -11.26 11.72 -4.33
CA LEU A 143 -12.35 12.58 -3.87
C LEU A 143 -13.70 11.90 -4.14
N GLN A 144 -14.61 12.04 -3.18
CA GLN A 144 -16.00 11.61 -3.31
C GLN A 144 -16.93 12.69 -2.76
N GLU A 145 -18.21 12.57 -3.07
CA GLU A 145 -19.21 13.47 -2.50
C GLU A 145 -19.40 13.16 -1.01
N GLY A 146 -18.99 14.11 -0.18
CA GLY A 146 -19.14 14.06 1.26
C GLY A 146 -18.99 15.46 1.84
N TYR A 147 -19.96 15.86 2.66
CA TYR A 147 -19.97 17.18 3.28
C TYR A 147 -19.09 17.25 4.53
N LEU A 148 -18.84 16.11 5.18
CA LEU A 148 -17.85 16.03 6.24
C LEU A 148 -16.46 15.88 5.66
N PRO A 149 -15.45 16.55 6.23
CA PRO A 149 -14.06 16.45 5.77
C PRO A 149 -13.55 14.99 5.69
N ALA A 150 -13.89 14.17 6.68
CA ALA A 150 -13.48 12.76 6.73
C ALA A 150 -14.24 11.87 5.73
N ALA A 151 -15.35 12.37 5.18
CA ALA A 151 -16.18 11.69 4.20
C ALA A 151 -15.98 12.21 2.76
N ALA A 152 -15.21 13.28 2.57
CA ALA A 152 -14.98 13.91 1.26
C ALA A 152 -13.97 13.14 0.38
N PHE A 153 -13.41 12.05 0.90
CA PHE A 153 -12.45 11.24 0.18
C PHE A 153 -12.46 9.78 0.66
N LEU A 154 -11.93 8.91 -0.19
CA LEU A 154 -11.62 7.52 0.13
C LEU A 154 -10.17 7.22 -0.24
N PHE A 155 -9.61 6.24 0.46
CA PHE A 155 -8.38 5.60 0.04
C PHE A 155 -8.73 4.42 -0.86
N GLU A 156 -8.18 4.41 -2.07
CA GLU A 156 -8.27 3.27 -2.97
C GLU A 156 -6.85 2.76 -3.29
N PRO A 157 -6.68 1.46 -3.59
CA PRO A 157 -5.36 0.91 -3.91
C PRO A 157 -4.68 1.70 -5.02
N TRP A 158 -3.40 2.02 -4.85
CA TRP A 158 -2.66 2.74 -5.87
C TRP A 158 -2.55 1.87 -7.13
N GLN A 159 -3.11 2.36 -8.23
CA GLN A 159 -2.95 1.75 -9.55
C GLN A 159 -2.37 2.78 -10.51
N LYS A 160 -1.48 2.31 -11.38
CA LYS A 160 -0.84 3.12 -12.41
C LYS A 160 -1.94 3.67 -13.33
N SER A 161 -2.24 4.95 -13.19
CA SER A 161 -3.20 5.63 -14.05
C SER A 161 -2.51 6.05 -15.34
N SER A 162 -3.14 5.74 -16.48
CA SER A 162 -2.72 6.28 -17.79
C SER A 162 -3.11 7.75 -17.97
N ARG A 163 -4.00 8.29 -17.11
CA ARG A 163 -4.41 9.69 -17.17
C ARG A 163 -3.31 10.60 -16.64
N LYS A 164 -2.70 11.37 -17.54
CA LYS A 164 -1.93 12.56 -17.19
C LYS A 164 -2.88 13.54 -16.49
N VAL A 165 -2.65 13.78 -15.20
CA VAL A 165 -3.35 14.83 -14.48
C VAL A 165 -2.70 16.14 -14.88
N SER A 166 -3.46 17.02 -15.52
CA SER A 166 -3.00 18.39 -15.76
C SER A 166 -2.77 19.06 -14.41
N PRO A 167 -1.58 19.65 -14.16
CA PRO A 167 -1.34 20.35 -12.90
C PRO A 167 -2.36 21.49 -12.79
N GLN A 168 -3.24 21.41 -11.79
CA GLN A 168 -4.13 22.51 -11.48
C GLN A 168 -3.34 23.61 -10.77
N PRO A 169 -3.69 24.89 -10.98
CA PRO A 169 -3.07 25.99 -10.25
C PRO A 169 -3.18 25.75 -8.75
N TYR A 170 -2.03 25.78 -8.07
CA TYR A 170 -1.94 25.55 -6.63
C TYR A 170 -2.73 26.64 -5.89
N GLN A 171 -3.83 26.25 -5.24
CA GLN A 171 -4.48 27.09 -4.25
C GLN A 171 -3.95 26.71 -2.86
N PRO A 172 -3.47 27.67 -2.05
CA PRO A 172 -2.94 27.37 -0.73
C PRO A 172 -4.07 26.87 0.19
N VAL A 173 -4.15 25.55 0.37
CA VAL A 173 -5.02 24.94 1.38
C VAL A 173 -4.35 25.13 2.75
N ARG A 174 -5.08 25.73 3.70
CA ARG A 174 -4.56 26.01 5.05
C ARG A 174 -4.47 24.75 5.91
N ILE A 175 -5.27 23.74 5.62
CA ILE A 175 -5.26 22.46 6.35
C ILE A 175 -4.29 21.52 5.65
N ARG A 176 -3.11 21.31 6.25
CA ARG A 176 -2.07 20.46 5.65
C ARG A 176 -2.02 19.04 6.22
N ARG A 177 -2.52 18.83 7.44
CA ARG A 177 -2.58 17.50 8.05
C ARG A 177 -3.99 17.20 8.50
N PHE A 178 -4.48 16.02 8.11
CA PHE A 178 -5.83 15.56 8.38
C PHE A 178 -5.77 14.25 9.16
N HIS A 179 -6.42 14.20 10.32
CA HIS A 179 -6.57 12.96 11.08
C HIS A 179 -7.74 12.17 10.50
N ARG A 180 -7.45 10.96 9.99
CA ARG A 180 -8.47 10.04 9.46
C ARG A 180 -9.54 9.74 10.49
N GLN A 181 -9.11 9.49 11.72
CA GLN A 181 -9.99 9.35 12.88
C GLN A 181 -9.75 10.56 13.78
N PRO A 182 -10.78 11.39 14.03
CA PRO A 182 -10.65 12.52 14.93
C PRO A 182 -10.25 12.06 16.34
N GLU A 183 -9.32 12.78 16.96
CA GLU A 183 -8.84 12.47 18.31
C GLU A 183 -9.66 13.23 19.35
N ALA A 184 -10.24 12.52 20.31
CA ALA A 184 -11.03 13.13 21.38
C ALA A 184 -10.13 13.91 22.35
N LEU A 185 -10.52 15.15 22.67
CA LEU A 185 -9.85 16.00 23.63
C LEU A 185 -10.48 15.85 25.02
N LYS A 186 -9.68 15.45 26.00
CA LYS A 186 -10.10 15.33 27.40
C LYS A 186 -10.41 16.67 28.08
N LYS A 187 -9.84 17.76 27.56
CA LYS A 187 -10.00 19.12 28.11
C LYS A 187 -10.50 20.04 27.02
N ARG A 188 -11.28 21.04 27.42
CA ARG A 188 -11.74 22.10 26.50
C ARG A 188 -10.51 22.83 25.92
N PRO A 189 -10.39 22.91 24.59
CA PRO A 189 -9.27 23.60 23.94
C PRO A 189 -9.44 25.13 24.01
N ALA A 190 -8.31 25.84 23.90
CA ALA A 190 -8.31 27.29 23.65
C ALA A 190 -8.62 27.55 22.16
N LEU A 191 -9.72 28.25 21.91
CA LEU A 191 -10.20 28.55 20.57
C LEU A 191 -9.62 29.88 20.07
N ALA A 192 -9.42 29.98 18.77
CA ALA A 192 -9.13 31.24 18.11
C ALA A 192 -10.40 32.12 18.05
N GLU A 193 -10.21 33.42 17.86
CA GLU A 193 -11.33 34.35 17.64
C GLU A 193 -12.07 34.02 16.35
N GLY A 194 -13.41 34.04 16.40
CA GLY A 194 -14.29 33.75 15.27
C GLY A 194 -15.49 32.90 15.64
N LEU A 195 -16.52 32.95 14.81
CA LEU A 195 -17.69 32.08 14.93
C LEU A 195 -17.38 30.67 14.42
N PRO A 196 -18.04 29.63 14.97
CA PRO A 196 -17.95 28.28 14.41
C PRO A 196 -18.44 28.23 12.97
N ILE A 197 -17.84 27.34 12.19
CA ILE A 197 -18.42 26.87 10.94
C ILE A 197 -19.23 25.62 11.28
N ARG A 198 -20.56 25.73 11.23
CA ARG A 198 -21.45 24.62 11.49
C ARG A 198 -21.64 23.77 10.24
N LEU A 199 -21.40 22.46 10.36
CA LEU A 199 -21.77 21.47 9.37
C LEU A 199 -22.82 20.53 9.99
N SER A 200 -23.99 20.47 9.37
CA SER A 200 -25.08 19.57 9.76
C SER A 200 -25.57 18.76 8.57
N GLY A 201 -25.97 17.52 8.78
CA GLY A 201 -26.46 16.67 7.69
C GLY A 201 -26.60 15.22 8.09
N GLY A 202 -26.70 14.33 7.08
CA GLY A 202 -26.78 12.90 7.31
C GLY A 202 -28.12 12.39 7.86
N TRP A 203 -29.15 13.24 7.88
CA TRP A 203 -30.46 12.99 8.50
C TRP A 203 -31.22 11.74 7.99
N TRP A 204 -30.81 11.16 6.85
CA TRP A 204 -31.37 9.90 6.34
C TRP A 204 -30.65 8.62 6.78
N ARG A 205 -29.42 8.72 7.31
CA ARG A 205 -28.57 7.57 7.65
C ARG A 205 -27.85 7.74 8.98
N ASN A 206 -26.98 8.75 9.06
CA ASN A 206 -26.12 9.03 10.21
C ASN A 206 -26.13 10.54 10.45
N GLU A 207 -27.11 11.03 11.21
CA GLU A 207 -27.26 12.45 11.49
C GLU A 207 -26.06 12.99 12.27
N TYR A 208 -25.55 14.14 11.85
CA TYR A 208 -24.45 14.83 12.52
C TYR A 208 -24.71 16.34 12.59
N GLU A 209 -24.17 16.96 13.64
CA GLU A 209 -24.08 18.40 13.82
C GLU A 209 -22.73 18.71 14.46
N ARG A 210 -21.87 19.41 13.71
CA ARG A 210 -20.50 19.71 14.10
C ARG A 210 -20.20 21.19 13.97
N ASP A 211 -19.76 21.78 15.07
CA ASP A 211 -19.26 23.15 15.10
C ASP A 211 -17.74 23.14 14.98
N TYR A 212 -17.23 23.52 13.81
CA TYR A 212 -15.78 23.57 13.55
C TYR A 212 -15.18 24.91 13.97
N HIS A 213 -14.04 24.85 14.64
CA HIS A 213 -13.26 25.99 15.12
C HIS A 213 -11.78 25.81 14.78
N TYR A 214 -11.06 26.92 14.71
CA TYR A 214 -9.60 26.89 14.84
C TYR A 214 -9.23 27.07 16.31
N GLY A 215 -8.18 26.39 16.76
CA GLY A 215 -7.65 26.54 18.12
C GLY A 215 -6.14 26.44 18.15
N LYS A 216 -5.54 26.77 19.29
CA LYS A 216 -4.10 26.62 19.52
C LYS A 216 -3.86 25.65 20.66
N LEU A 217 -3.01 24.66 20.44
CA LEU A 217 -2.57 23.72 21.46
C LEU A 217 -1.07 23.46 21.28
N ALA A 218 -0.29 23.63 22.35
CA ALA A 218 1.16 23.43 22.34
C ALA A 218 1.90 24.13 21.17
N GLY A 219 1.47 25.35 20.81
CA GLY A 219 2.07 26.14 19.73
C GLY A 219 1.61 25.79 18.30
N ALA A 220 0.86 24.71 18.12
CA ALA A 220 0.28 24.34 16.83
C ALA A 220 -1.14 24.90 16.66
N VAL A 221 -1.48 25.32 15.43
CA VAL A 221 -2.86 25.67 15.07
C VAL A 221 -3.60 24.39 14.67
N LEU A 222 -4.68 24.09 15.36
CA LEU A 222 -5.49 22.90 15.16
C LEU A 222 -6.84 23.25 14.54
N TRP A 223 -7.36 22.33 13.74
CA TRP A 223 -8.73 22.33 13.28
C TRP A 223 -9.54 21.39 14.18
N LEU A 224 -10.45 21.98 14.94
CA LEU A 224 -11.17 21.33 16.02
C LEU A 224 -12.67 21.31 15.68
N TYR A 225 -13.41 20.35 16.18
CA TYR A 225 -14.87 20.44 16.17
C TYR A 225 -15.49 20.01 17.48
N ARG A 226 -16.69 20.52 17.72
CA ARG A 226 -17.56 20.11 18.82
C ARG A 226 -18.75 19.33 18.27
N GLU A 227 -19.00 18.15 18.81
CA GLU A 227 -20.14 17.28 18.47
C GLU A 227 -20.70 16.70 19.76
N LYS A 228 -22.03 16.83 19.98
CA LYS A 228 -22.72 16.34 21.19
C LYS A 228 -22.07 16.77 22.53
N GLY A 229 -21.43 17.93 22.55
CA GLY A 229 -20.78 18.49 23.74
C GLY A 229 -19.30 18.11 23.90
N GLU A 230 -18.80 17.14 23.15
CA GLU A 230 -17.41 16.68 23.18
C GLU A 230 -16.55 17.39 22.14
N TRP A 231 -15.24 17.46 22.39
CA TRP A 231 -14.26 18.13 21.53
C TRP A 231 -13.36 17.13 20.84
N PHE A 232 -13.11 17.36 19.55
CA PHE A 232 -12.27 16.51 18.73
C PHE A 232 -11.25 17.32 17.92
N VAL A 233 -10.09 16.75 17.67
CA VAL A 233 -9.09 17.26 16.72
C VAL A 233 -9.31 16.60 15.37
N GLN A 234 -9.63 17.40 14.35
CA GLN A 234 -9.77 16.93 12.97
C GLN A 234 -8.44 16.99 12.20
N GLY A 235 -7.60 17.97 12.51
CA GLY A 235 -6.43 18.31 11.70
C GLY A 235 -5.52 19.33 12.34
N SER A 236 -4.37 19.57 11.71
CA SER A 236 -3.50 20.70 12.01
C SER A 236 -3.31 21.59 10.78
N VAL A 237 -3.29 22.88 11.02
CA VAL A 237 -2.97 23.95 10.07
C VAL A 237 -1.47 24.21 10.20
N GLN A 238 -0.69 23.89 9.16
CA GLN A 238 0.73 24.23 9.05
C GLN A 238 0.96 24.97 7.73
#